data_AF-A0A1Z5IT58-F1
#
_entry.id   AF-A0A1Z5IT58-F1
#
_cell.length_a   1.000
_cell.length_b   1.000
_cell.length_c   1.000
_cell.angle_alpha   90.00
_cell.angle_beta   90.00
_cell.angle_gamma   90.00
#
_symmetry.space_group_name_H-M   'P 1'
#
loop_
_entity.id
_entity.type
_entity.pdbx_description
1 polymer ?
#
loop_
_entity_poly.entity_id
_entity_poly.type
_entity_poly.pdbx_seq_one_letter_code
_entity_poly.pdbx_strand_id
1 'polypeptide(L)'
;MGDSNKLSKIINYAILPEEYSIEEFDKILTSANETLALSQELNYTDAIMSYAVTKLVLQISNDYINSLHKLVAENPKAHMIKDWIKANLNSNLSVKDVAANFDFNYRYLSRLLKAETGFTVENYILFLKINIAKRLLLESNLPLKVISDRAYFNDEKYFLRLFKKKVGITPTSYRKNFMKEFLINGKTDKDN
;
A
#
# COMPACT_ATOMS: atom_id res chain seq x y z
N MET A 1 -10.29 29.49 -9.86
CA MET A 1 -9.06 30.20 -10.26
C MET A 1 -8.13 30.53 -9.07
N GLY A 2 -8.52 30.25 -7.80
CA GLY A 2 -7.74 30.63 -6.61
C GLY A 2 -6.73 29.61 -6.06
N ASP A 3 -6.90 28.29 -6.31
CA ASP A 3 -6.05 27.27 -5.68
C ASP A 3 -4.77 26.92 -6.45
N SER A 4 -4.78 27.06 -7.77
CA SER A 4 -3.59 26.77 -8.61
C SER A 4 -2.39 27.67 -8.29
N ASN A 5 -2.63 28.84 -7.69
CA ASN A 5 -1.60 29.82 -7.34
C ASN A 5 -1.04 29.64 -5.90
N LYS A 6 -1.69 28.80 -5.08
CA LYS A 6 -1.13 28.35 -3.79
C LYS A 6 -0.21 27.14 -3.98
N LEU A 7 -0.57 26.24 -4.87
CA LEU A 7 0.24 25.05 -5.22
C LEU A 7 1.58 25.43 -5.87
N SER A 8 1.64 26.51 -6.65
CA SER A 8 2.88 27.00 -7.27
C SER A 8 3.92 27.51 -6.26
N LYS A 9 3.51 27.94 -5.05
CA LYS A 9 4.44 28.39 -4.00
C LYS A 9 5.10 27.26 -3.24
N ILE A 10 4.61 26.03 -3.38
CA ILE A 10 5.10 24.84 -2.67
C ILE A 10 6.31 24.22 -3.37
N ILE A 11 6.58 24.58 -4.63
CA ILE A 11 7.59 23.95 -5.49
C ILE A 11 9.01 23.92 -4.86
N ASN A 12 9.30 24.82 -3.92
CA ASN A 12 10.62 24.92 -3.25
C ASN A 12 10.66 24.38 -1.81
N TYR A 13 9.59 23.72 -1.33
CA TYR A 13 9.53 23.19 0.03
C TYR A 13 9.27 21.69 0.02
N ALA A 14 10.03 20.95 0.84
CA ALA A 14 9.67 19.60 1.20
C ALA A 14 8.50 19.67 2.21
N ILE A 15 7.31 19.27 1.78
CA ILE A 15 6.14 19.12 2.66
C ILE A 15 6.17 17.72 3.26
N LEU A 16 6.25 17.63 4.58
CA LEU A 16 6.09 16.39 5.33
C LEU A 16 4.75 16.41 6.06
N PRO A 17 3.87 15.42 5.80
CA PRO A 17 2.61 15.30 6.53
C PRO A 17 2.86 14.78 7.96
N GLU A 18 2.09 15.27 8.93
CA GLU A 18 2.09 14.71 10.29
C GLU A 18 1.54 13.28 10.30
N GLU A 19 0.53 13.01 9.48
CA GLU A 19 -0.06 11.68 9.29
C GLU A 19 -0.29 11.42 7.80
N TYR A 20 0.26 10.32 7.26
CA TYR A 20 -0.08 9.85 5.92
C TYR A 20 0.22 8.36 5.71
N SER A 21 -0.49 7.74 4.77
CA SER A 21 -0.25 6.37 4.33
C SER A 21 0.73 6.36 3.15
N ILE A 22 1.89 5.75 3.35
CA ILE A 22 2.90 5.58 2.31
C ILE A 22 2.34 4.72 1.16
N GLU A 23 2.35 5.25 -0.06
CA GLU A 23 1.94 4.50 -1.26
C GLU A 23 3.08 3.66 -1.82
N GLU A 24 4.27 4.24 -2.03
CA GLU A 24 5.47 3.55 -2.51
C GLU A 24 6.34 2.99 -1.37
N PHE A 25 5.74 2.22 -0.45
CA PHE A 25 6.40 1.77 0.79
C PHE A 25 7.74 1.08 0.54
N ASP A 26 7.81 0.16 -0.43
CA ASP A 26 9.04 -0.60 -0.73
C ASP A 26 10.19 0.33 -1.16
N LYS A 27 9.87 1.41 -1.90
CA LYS A 27 10.86 2.36 -2.38
C LYS A 27 11.38 3.26 -1.27
N ILE A 28 10.48 3.74 -0.40
CA ILE A 28 10.84 4.52 0.77
C ILE A 28 11.66 3.67 1.74
N LEU A 29 11.25 2.42 1.98
CA LEU A 29 11.98 1.48 2.82
C LEU A 29 13.38 1.20 2.26
N THR A 30 13.50 1.02 0.94
CA THR A 30 14.80 0.84 0.28
C THR A 30 15.71 2.04 0.52
N SER A 31 15.22 3.26 0.30
CA SER A 31 16.04 4.46 0.53
C SER A 31 16.34 4.71 2.01
N ALA A 32 15.46 4.31 2.92
CA ALA A 32 15.72 4.37 4.36
C ALA A 32 16.84 3.40 4.74
N ASN A 33 16.80 2.17 4.23
CA ASN A 33 17.85 1.17 4.44
C ASN A 33 19.19 1.59 3.81
N GLU A 34 19.19 2.17 2.61
CA GLU A 34 20.39 2.78 2.01
C GLU A 34 20.98 3.86 2.93
N THR A 35 20.13 4.74 3.46
CA THR A 35 20.56 5.83 4.37
C THR A 35 21.12 5.27 5.68
N LEU A 36 20.51 4.22 6.22
CA LEU A 36 20.98 3.54 7.42
C LEU A 36 22.33 2.85 7.19
N ALA A 37 22.49 2.13 6.07
CA ALA A 37 23.75 1.49 5.71
C ALA A 37 24.88 2.53 5.59
N LEU A 38 24.62 3.66 4.94
CA LEU A 38 25.56 4.78 4.87
C LEU A 38 25.91 5.34 6.25
N SER A 39 24.97 5.38 7.20
CA SER A 39 25.27 5.87 8.56
C SER A 39 26.21 4.96 9.37
N GLN A 40 26.32 3.69 9.00
CA GLN A 40 27.06 2.67 9.74
C GLN A 40 28.52 2.50 9.27
N GLU A 41 28.91 3.05 8.11
CA GLU A 41 30.31 2.91 7.65
C GLU A 41 31.23 4.01 8.21
N LEU A 42 32.48 3.63 8.51
CA LEU A 42 33.44 4.42 9.28
C LEU A 42 34.07 5.62 8.54
N ASN A 43 33.76 5.84 7.25
CA ASN A 43 34.53 6.74 6.36
C ASN A 43 33.72 7.90 5.73
N TYR A 44 32.54 8.24 6.24
CA TYR A 44 31.71 9.27 5.61
C TYR A 44 32.00 10.69 6.08
N THR A 45 31.89 11.63 5.14
CA THR A 45 31.81 13.06 5.44
C THR A 45 30.36 13.43 5.75
N ASP A 46 30.15 14.41 6.63
CA ASP A 46 28.82 14.94 6.99
C ASP A 46 27.95 15.31 5.77
N ALA A 47 28.60 15.66 4.66
CA ALA A 47 27.96 15.98 3.39
C ALA A 47 27.19 14.78 2.79
N ILE A 48 27.74 13.57 2.85
CA ILE A 48 27.10 12.37 2.30
C ILE A 48 25.87 11.99 3.12
N MET A 49 25.99 12.08 4.45
CA MET A 49 24.85 11.86 5.35
C MET A 49 23.75 12.91 5.16
N SER A 50 24.13 14.18 5.04
CA SER A 50 23.18 15.27 4.77
C SER A 50 22.45 15.06 3.45
N TYR A 51 23.16 14.61 2.42
CA TYR A 51 22.56 14.26 1.13
C TYR A 51 21.58 13.07 1.24
N ALA A 52 21.98 11.97 1.90
CA ALA A 52 21.16 10.78 2.02
C ALA A 52 19.84 11.05 2.77
N VAL A 53 19.94 11.78 3.90
CA VAL A 53 18.75 12.21 4.66
C VAL A 53 17.86 13.14 3.84
N THR A 54 18.45 14.11 3.13
CA THR A 54 17.69 15.02 2.26
C THR A 54 16.96 14.26 1.16
N LYS A 55 17.64 13.30 0.51
CA LYS A 55 17.04 12.43 -0.52
C LYS A 55 15.85 11.65 0.03
N LEU A 56 15.99 11.03 1.22
CA LEU A 56 14.91 10.28 1.87
C LEU A 56 13.71 11.19 2.17
N VAL A 57 13.95 12.37 2.74
CA VAL A 57 12.92 13.36 3.04
C VAL A 57 12.18 13.80 1.77
N LEU A 58 12.92 14.08 0.68
CA LEU A 58 12.33 14.46 -0.60
C LEU A 58 11.48 13.33 -1.20
N GLN A 59 11.88 12.07 -1.04
CA GLN A 59 11.10 10.93 -1.51
C GLN A 59 9.78 10.79 -0.75
N ILE A 60 9.79 10.90 0.58
CA ILE A 60 8.58 10.90 1.41
C ILE A 60 7.66 12.06 1.00
N SER A 61 8.24 13.25 0.83
CA SER A 61 7.49 14.44 0.43
C SER A 61 6.84 14.28 -0.95
N ASN A 62 7.55 13.67 -1.90
CA ASN A 62 7.03 13.42 -3.24
C ASN A 62 5.93 12.34 -3.26
N ASP A 63 6.08 11.26 -2.48
CA ASP A 63 5.01 10.25 -2.32
C ASP A 63 3.73 10.90 -1.78
N TYR A 64 3.86 11.76 -0.76
CA TYR A 64 2.75 12.53 -0.23
C TYR A 64 2.12 13.48 -1.27
N ILE A 65 2.90 14.28 -1.99
CA ILE A 65 2.37 15.19 -3.03
C ILE A 65 1.65 14.40 -4.12
N ASN A 66 2.17 13.25 -4.52
CA ASN A 66 1.52 12.38 -5.50
C ASN A 66 0.20 11.82 -4.97
N SER A 67 0.14 11.44 -3.70
CA SER A 67 -1.11 11.03 -3.06
C SER A 67 -2.14 12.17 -3.06
N LEU A 68 -1.72 13.42 -2.79
CA LEU A 68 -2.58 14.60 -2.88
C LEU A 68 -3.06 14.88 -4.30
N HIS A 69 -2.17 14.79 -5.30
CA HIS A 69 -2.55 14.95 -6.70
C HIS A 69 -3.58 13.91 -7.14
N LYS A 70 -3.41 12.65 -6.69
CA LYS A 70 -4.43 11.61 -6.91
C LYS A 70 -5.74 11.98 -6.22
N LEU A 71 -5.72 12.46 -4.98
CA LEU A 71 -6.93 12.89 -4.27
C LEU A 71 -7.67 14.02 -4.98
N VAL A 72 -6.96 14.96 -5.59
CA VAL A 72 -7.54 16.12 -6.29
C VAL A 72 -7.98 15.77 -7.71
N ALA A 73 -7.31 14.84 -8.39
CA ALA A 73 -7.63 14.40 -9.75
C ALA A 73 -8.67 13.26 -9.79
N GLU A 74 -8.72 12.44 -8.75
CA GLU A 74 -9.68 11.33 -8.63
C GLU A 74 -11.08 11.86 -8.35
N ASN A 75 -12.08 11.17 -8.89
CA ASN A 75 -13.47 11.47 -8.58
C ASN A 75 -13.70 11.37 -7.04
N PRO A 76 -14.14 12.45 -6.36
CA PRO A 76 -14.32 12.44 -4.90
C PRO A 76 -15.22 11.31 -4.41
N LYS A 77 -16.24 10.92 -5.20
CA LYS A 77 -17.12 9.80 -4.86
C LYS A 77 -16.38 8.47 -4.90
N ALA A 78 -15.53 8.25 -5.90
CA ALA A 78 -14.75 7.02 -5.98
C ALA A 78 -13.76 6.91 -4.83
N HIS A 79 -13.14 8.02 -4.45
CA HIS A 79 -12.27 8.10 -3.28
C HIS A 79 -13.02 7.69 -2.00
N MET A 80 -14.17 8.32 -1.72
CA MET A 80 -15.02 7.96 -0.57
C MET A 80 -15.44 6.49 -0.57
N ILE A 81 -15.77 5.92 -1.74
CA ILE A 81 -16.10 4.51 -1.88
C ILE A 81 -14.91 3.63 -1.51
N LYS A 82 -13.71 3.93 -2.02
CA LYS A 82 -12.51 3.13 -1.73
C LYS A 82 -12.18 3.14 -0.24
N ASP A 83 -12.28 4.29 0.40
CA ASP A 83 -11.97 4.42 1.83
C ASP A 83 -13.00 3.73 2.70
N TRP A 84 -14.28 3.85 2.34
CA TRP A 84 -15.34 3.09 3.02
C TRP A 84 -15.14 1.58 2.87
N ILE A 85 -14.77 1.10 1.68
CA ILE A 85 -14.46 -0.33 1.47
C ILE A 85 -13.28 -0.78 2.34
N LYS A 86 -12.21 0.02 2.44
CA LYS A 86 -11.04 -0.30 3.28
C LYS A 86 -11.43 -0.37 4.75
N ALA A 87 -12.21 0.60 5.24
CA ALA A 87 -12.64 0.68 6.63
C ALA A 87 -13.64 -0.43 7.03
N ASN A 88 -14.46 -0.90 6.09
CA ASN A 88 -15.50 -1.90 6.33
C ASN A 88 -15.12 -3.30 5.79
N LEU A 89 -13.85 -3.51 5.45
CA LEU A 89 -13.40 -4.77 4.88
C LEU A 89 -13.60 -5.91 5.88
N ASN A 90 -14.38 -6.90 5.48
CA ASN A 90 -14.64 -8.10 6.27
C ASN A 90 -14.90 -9.31 5.36
N SER A 91 -15.14 -10.48 5.95
CA SER A 91 -15.27 -11.71 5.18
C SER A 91 -16.51 -11.76 4.28
N ASN A 92 -17.55 -11.01 4.61
CA ASN A 92 -18.86 -11.01 3.94
C ASN A 92 -19.14 -9.75 3.13
N LEU A 93 -18.25 -8.74 3.15
CA LEU A 93 -18.44 -7.50 2.42
C LEU A 93 -18.69 -7.77 0.92
N SER A 94 -19.86 -7.36 0.44
CA SER A 94 -20.31 -7.53 -0.92
C SER A 94 -20.50 -6.19 -1.64
N VAL A 95 -20.61 -6.22 -2.97
CA VAL A 95 -20.90 -5.01 -3.75
C VAL A 95 -22.28 -4.44 -3.40
N LYS A 96 -23.23 -5.28 -2.96
CA LYS A 96 -24.56 -4.82 -2.54
C LYS A 96 -24.47 -3.95 -1.28
N ASP A 97 -23.59 -4.31 -0.33
CA ASP A 97 -23.41 -3.53 0.90
C ASP A 97 -22.80 -2.16 0.58
N VAL A 98 -21.81 -2.12 -0.33
CA VAL A 98 -21.23 -0.86 -0.82
C VAL A 98 -22.29 -0.02 -1.54
N ALA A 99 -23.09 -0.64 -2.42
CA ALA A 99 -24.15 0.03 -3.15
C ALA A 99 -25.21 0.63 -2.24
N ALA A 100 -25.64 -0.11 -1.21
CA ALA A 100 -26.61 0.32 -0.21
C ALA A 100 -26.10 1.50 0.64
N ASN A 101 -24.82 1.50 1.03
CA ASN A 101 -24.26 2.57 1.84
C ASN A 101 -24.22 3.94 1.14
N PHE A 102 -24.13 3.95 -0.19
CA PHE A 102 -24.02 5.18 -0.99
C PHE A 102 -25.28 5.49 -1.81
N ASP A 103 -26.38 4.74 -1.61
CA ASP A 103 -27.62 4.82 -2.41
C ASP A 103 -27.36 4.74 -3.93
N PHE A 104 -26.36 3.95 -4.32
CA PHE A 104 -25.99 3.78 -5.73
C PHE A 104 -26.48 2.44 -6.26
N ASN A 105 -26.90 2.41 -7.52
CA ASN A 105 -27.11 1.13 -8.18
C ASN A 105 -25.76 0.47 -8.53
N TYR A 106 -25.77 -0.87 -8.57
CA TYR A 106 -24.59 -1.69 -8.87
C TYR A 106 -23.87 -1.28 -10.16
N ARG A 107 -24.63 -0.93 -11.20
CA ARG A 107 -24.09 -0.56 -12.52
C ARG A 107 -23.32 0.75 -12.46
N TYR A 108 -23.85 1.75 -11.77
CA TYR A 108 -23.18 3.04 -11.57
C TYR A 108 -21.91 2.85 -10.74
N LEU A 109 -22.01 2.15 -9.61
CA LEU A 109 -20.89 1.91 -8.70
C LEU A 109 -19.74 1.15 -9.41
N SER A 110 -20.09 0.08 -10.15
CA SER A 110 -19.10 -0.69 -10.90
C SER A 110 -18.46 0.13 -12.02
N ARG A 111 -19.23 0.98 -12.72
CA ARG A 111 -18.68 1.84 -13.79
C ARG A 111 -17.78 2.93 -13.24
N LEU A 112 -18.20 3.58 -12.16
CA LEU A 112 -17.43 4.62 -11.48
C LEU A 112 -16.09 4.07 -10.99
N LEU A 113 -16.12 2.99 -10.21
CA LEU A 113 -14.88 2.44 -9.65
C LEU A 113 -13.97 1.85 -10.73
N LYS A 114 -14.54 1.27 -11.79
CA LYS A 114 -13.75 0.74 -12.91
C LYS A 114 -13.09 1.85 -13.74
N ALA A 115 -13.74 3.00 -13.90
CA ALA A 115 -13.14 4.13 -14.59
C ALA A 115 -11.91 4.67 -13.83
N GLU A 116 -11.99 4.73 -12.50
CA GLU A 116 -10.91 5.29 -11.67
C GLU A 116 -9.79 4.28 -11.36
N THR A 117 -10.15 3.01 -11.14
CA THR A 117 -9.20 1.99 -10.62
C THR A 117 -8.85 0.90 -11.63
N GLY A 118 -9.58 0.79 -12.74
CA GLY A 118 -9.53 -0.36 -13.64
C GLY A 118 -10.22 -1.62 -13.10
N PHE A 119 -10.67 -1.62 -11.84
CA PHE A 119 -11.31 -2.75 -11.18
C PHE A 119 -12.82 -2.54 -10.99
N THR A 120 -13.59 -3.63 -11.09
CA THR A 120 -14.93 -3.65 -10.49
C THR A 120 -14.81 -3.65 -8.96
N VAL A 121 -15.87 -3.23 -8.25
CA VAL A 121 -15.91 -3.22 -6.78
C VAL A 121 -15.56 -4.58 -6.19
N GLU A 122 -16.14 -5.63 -6.74
CA GLU A 122 -15.86 -7.02 -6.37
C GLU A 122 -14.37 -7.37 -6.50
N ASN A 123 -13.76 -7.02 -7.63
CA ASN A 123 -12.34 -7.27 -7.85
C ASN A 123 -11.45 -6.40 -6.97
N TYR A 124 -11.89 -5.18 -6.65
CA TYR A 124 -11.17 -4.27 -5.76
C TYR A 124 -11.16 -4.79 -4.31
N ILE A 125 -12.29 -5.31 -3.81
CA ILE A 125 -12.37 -5.98 -2.51
C ILE A 125 -11.41 -7.18 -2.46
N LEU A 126 -11.43 -8.03 -3.50
CA LEU A 126 -10.51 -9.17 -3.58
C LEU A 126 -9.04 -8.74 -3.65
N PHE A 127 -8.74 -7.65 -4.37
CA PHE A 127 -7.40 -7.07 -4.43
C PHE A 127 -6.90 -6.64 -3.04
N LEU A 128 -7.72 -5.92 -2.27
CA LEU A 128 -7.37 -5.53 -0.91
C LEU A 128 -7.12 -6.74 0.00
N LYS A 129 -8.00 -7.75 -0.04
CA LYS A 129 -7.84 -8.99 0.73
C LYS A 129 -6.55 -9.73 0.37
N ILE A 130 -6.20 -9.81 -0.92
CA ILE A 130 -4.95 -10.43 -1.37
C ILE A 130 -3.72 -9.65 -0.89
N ASN A 131 -3.74 -8.32 -0.90
CA ASN A 131 -2.61 -7.52 -0.41
C ASN A 131 -2.41 -7.70 1.10
N ILE A 132 -3.49 -7.79 1.89
CA ILE A 132 -3.40 -8.13 3.31
C ILE A 132 -2.76 -9.52 3.49
N ALA A 133 -3.19 -10.51 2.71
CA ALA A 133 -2.61 -11.84 2.75
C ALA A 133 -1.11 -11.85 2.39
N LYS A 134 -0.69 -11.11 1.35
CA LYS A 134 0.72 -10.95 0.99
C LYS A 134 1.53 -10.40 2.16
N ARG A 135 1.05 -9.32 2.79
CA ARG A 135 1.71 -8.71 3.94
C ARG A 135 1.86 -9.70 5.10
N LEU A 136 0.77 -10.38 5.49
CA LEU A 136 0.80 -11.41 6.54
C LEU A 136 1.74 -12.58 6.23
N LEU A 137 1.90 -12.94 4.96
CA LEU A 137 2.83 -13.99 4.52
C LEU A 137 4.30 -13.57 4.68
N LEU A 138 4.62 -12.27 4.60
CA LEU A 138 5.98 -11.75 4.75
C LEU A 138 6.32 -11.46 6.21
N GLU A 139 5.35 -10.96 6.96
CA GLU A 139 5.53 -10.54 8.36
C GLU A 139 5.44 -11.69 9.37
N SER A 140 4.93 -12.86 8.97
CA SER A 140 4.63 -13.94 9.92
C SER A 140 4.83 -15.35 9.36
N ASN A 141 5.05 -16.30 10.27
CA ASN A 141 5.06 -17.73 9.99
C ASN A 141 3.71 -18.41 10.30
N LEU A 142 2.62 -17.65 10.33
CA LEU A 142 1.30 -18.20 10.65
C LEU A 142 0.86 -19.30 9.67
N PRO A 143 0.05 -20.28 10.11
CA PRO A 143 -0.55 -21.26 9.22
C PRO A 143 -1.40 -20.58 8.12
N LEU A 144 -1.44 -21.17 6.91
CA LEU A 144 -2.16 -20.57 5.77
C LEU A 144 -3.65 -20.37 6.06
N LYS A 145 -4.27 -21.29 6.81
CA LYS A 145 -5.64 -21.13 7.33
C LYS A 145 -5.82 -19.85 8.13
N VAL A 146 -4.93 -19.59 9.10
CA VAL A 146 -5.00 -18.36 9.93
C VAL A 146 -4.79 -17.11 9.09
N ILE A 147 -3.91 -17.17 8.07
CA ILE A 147 -3.71 -16.05 7.14
C ILE A 147 -4.95 -15.81 6.28
N SER A 148 -5.57 -16.87 5.77
CA SER A 148 -6.84 -16.80 5.03
C SER A 148 -7.90 -16.06 5.85
N ASP A 149 -8.08 -16.48 7.10
CA ASP A 149 -9.07 -15.90 8.01
C ASP A 149 -8.77 -14.42 8.31
N ARG A 150 -7.50 -14.10 8.63
CA ARG A 150 -7.07 -12.71 8.90
C ARG A 150 -7.08 -11.82 7.65
N ALA A 151 -7.03 -12.41 6.46
CA ALA A 151 -7.21 -11.72 5.19
C ALA A 151 -8.66 -11.71 4.72
N TYR A 152 -9.61 -12.02 5.63
CA TYR A 152 -11.05 -11.93 5.40
C TYR A 152 -11.57 -12.90 4.32
N PHE A 153 -10.99 -14.09 4.22
CA PHE A 153 -11.52 -15.17 3.39
C PHE A 153 -12.23 -16.21 4.28
N ASN A 154 -13.47 -16.56 3.91
CA ASN A 154 -14.24 -17.59 4.59
C ASN A 154 -13.83 -19.03 4.24
N ASP A 155 -13.15 -19.21 3.10
CA ASP A 155 -12.75 -20.52 2.58
C ASP A 155 -11.27 -20.50 2.18
N GLU A 156 -10.48 -21.28 2.91
CA GLU A 156 -9.04 -21.44 2.67
C GLU A 156 -8.76 -21.98 1.26
N LYS A 157 -9.50 -22.99 0.79
CA LYS A 157 -9.28 -23.58 -0.55
C LYS A 157 -9.56 -22.55 -1.64
N TYR A 158 -10.61 -21.75 -1.47
CA TYR A 158 -10.91 -20.64 -2.36
C TYR A 158 -9.78 -19.60 -2.36
N PHE A 159 -9.32 -19.19 -1.17
CA PHE A 159 -8.19 -18.28 -0.99
C PHE A 159 -6.93 -18.78 -1.72
N LEU A 160 -6.51 -20.02 -1.50
CA LEU A 160 -5.30 -20.59 -2.10
C LEU A 160 -5.36 -20.54 -3.64
N ARG A 161 -6.50 -20.92 -4.21
CA ARG A 161 -6.73 -20.89 -5.67
C ARG A 161 -6.72 -19.46 -6.20
N LEU A 162 -7.41 -18.54 -5.52
CA LEU A 162 -7.50 -17.15 -5.92
C LEU A 162 -6.14 -16.45 -5.84
N PHE A 163 -5.39 -16.68 -4.75
CA PHE A 163 -4.06 -16.11 -4.55
C PHE A 163 -3.13 -16.55 -5.68
N LYS A 164 -3.06 -17.87 -5.97
CA LYS A 164 -2.25 -18.36 -7.09
C LYS A 164 -2.66 -17.72 -8.42
N LYS A 165 -3.96 -17.57 -8.67
CA LYS A 165 -4.47 -16.94 -9.89
C LYS A 165 -4.09 -15.45 -10.01
N LYS A 166 -4.15 -14.70 -8.91
CA LYS A 166 -3.91 -13.25 -8.89
C LYS A 166 -2.43 -12.88 -8.75
N VAL A 167 -1.64 -13.71 -8.09
CA VAL A 167 -0.21 -13.46 -7.78
C VAL A 167 0.73 -14.26 -8.68
N GLY A 168 0.23 -15.32 -9.33
CA GLY A 168 1.01 -16.19 -10.23
C GLY A 168 1.68 -17.38 -9.53
N ILE A 169 1.90 -17.28 -8.21
CA ILE A 169 2.53 -18.33 -7.39
C ILE A 169 1.70 -18.67 -6.15
N THR A 170 1.95 -19.82 -5.53
CA THR A 170 1.24 -20.25 -4.32
C THR A 170 1.63 -19.40 -3.11
N PRO A 171 0.76 -19.23 -2.09
CA PRO A 171 1.11 -18.54 -0.85
C PRO A 171 2.38 -19.08 -0.18
N THR A 172 2.56 -20.41 -0.16
CA THR A 172 3.77 -21.05 0.39
C THR A 172 5.02 -20.66 -0.39
N SER A 173 4.95 -20.67 -1.73
CA SER A 173 6.08 -20.26 -2.57
C SER A 173 6.36 -18.76 -2.43
N TYR A 174 5.31 -17.94 -2.33
CA TYR A 174 5.43 -16.50 -2.10
C TYR A 174 6.17 -16.23 -0.79
N ARG A 175 5.75 -16.86 0.32
CA ARG A 175 6.45 -16.79 1.60
C ARG A 175 7.92 -17.22 1.45
N LYS A 176 8.20 -18.38 0.85
CA LYS A 176 9.58 -18.89 0.74
C LYS A 176 10.50 -17.95 -0.05
N ASN A 177 10.00 -17.40 -1.16
CA ASN A 177 10.81 -16.59 -2.06
C ASN A 177 11.09 -15.20 -1.47
N PHE A 178 10.07 -14.56 -0.91
CA PHE A 178 10.16 -13.16 -0.51
C PHE A 178 10.46 -12.97 0.99
N MET A 179 10.22 -13.97 1.84
CA MET A 179 10.55 -13.86 3.27
C MET A 179 12.07 -13.88 3.50
N LYS A 180 12.87 -14.56 2.68
CA LYS A 180 14.34 -14.49 2.79
C LYS A 180 14.86 -13.09 2.47
N GLU A 181 14.34 -12.47 1.42
CA GLU A 181 14.68 -11.11 1.03
C GLU A 181 14.26 -10.10 2.11
N PHE A 182 13.07 -10.27 2.68
CA PHE A 182 12.56 -9.44 3.78
C PHE A 182 13.35 -9.64 5.10
N LEU A 183 13.75 -10.87 5.43
CA LEU A 183 14.52 -11.18 6.64
C LEU A 183 16.00 -10.83 6.51
N ILE A 184 16.61 -10.90 5.33
CA ILE A 184 18.00 -10.48 5.11
C ILE A 184 18.11 -8.97 5.30
N ASN A 185 17.11 -8.21 4.84
CA ASN A 185 17.05 -6.76 5.04
C ASN A 185 16.62 -6.34 6.46
N GLY A 186 16.18 -7.28 7.31
CA GLY A 186 15.74 -7.01 8.69
C GLY A 186 16.58 -7.67 9.79
N LYS A 187 17.66 -8.39 9.45
CA LYS A 187 18.54 -9.11 10.40
C LYS A 187 19.94 -8.53 10.56
N THR A 188 20.29 -7.42 9.91
CA THR A 188 21.60 -6.78 10.13
C THR A 188 21.72 -6.03 11.46
N ASP A 189 20.66 -5.92 12.27
CA ASP A 189 20.65 -5.10 13.49
C ASP A 189 20.49 -5.86 14.82
N LYS A 190 20.78 -7.17 14.89
CA LYS A 190 20.67 -7.90 16.19
C LYS A 190 21.84 -8.75 16.66
N ASP A 191 22.95 -8.81 15.94
CA ASP A 191 24.16 -9.47 16.43
C ASP A 191 25.38 -8.56 16.22
N ASN A 192 25.51 -7.55 17.10
CA ASN A 192 26.79 -7.03 17.60
C ASN A 192 26.57 -6.15 18.85
#